data_AF-A0A1T3WI12-F1
#
_entry.id   AF-A0A1T3WI12-F1
#
_cell.length_a   1.000
_cell.length_b   1.000
_cell.length_c   1.000
_cell.angle_alpha   90.00
_cell.angle_beta   90.00
_cell.angle_gamma   90.00
#
_symmetry.space_group_name_H-M   'P 1'
#
loop_
_entity.id
_entity.type
_entity.pdbx_description
1 polymer ?
#
loop_
_entity_poly.entity_id
_entity_poly.type
_entity_poly.pdbx_seq_one_letter_code
_entity_poly.pdbx_strand_id
1 'polypeptide(L)'
;MFVALSGAAHSAADPFDPHVPNVGTGWCPGGGSASFNFGGWCDGIPYEDGTRWHYDLAPRFMKLWCVTGESKIFPAPAPRGGCGGSWPG
;
A
#
# COMPACT_ATOMS: atom_id res chain seq x y z
N MET A 1 1.96 18.98 36.38
CA MET A 1 1.59 19.25 34.97
C MET A 1 2.72 18.70 34.11
N PHE A 2 2.58 17.48 33.59
CA PHE A 2 3.60 16.84 32.77
C PHE A 2 3.28 17.11 31.31
N VAL A 3 4.15 17.87 30.64
CA VAL A 3 4.07 18.11 29.19
C VAL A 3 4.52 16.82 28.50
N ALA A 4 3.57 16.08 27.93
CA ALA A 4 3.88 15.00 27.02
C ALA A 4 4.36 15.62 25.71
N LEU A 5 5.67 15.62 25.49
CA LEU A 5 6.23 15.94 24.17
C LEU A 5 5.80 14.83 23.21
N SER A 6 4.92 15.19 22.28
CA SER A 6 4.59 14.40 21.11
C SER A 6 5.86 14.13 20.31
N GLY A 7 6.50 12.99 20.55
CA GLY A 7 7.49 12.44 19.65
C GLY A 7 6.77 11.96 18.40
N ALA A 8 6.61 12.84 17.42
CA ALA A 8 6.41 12.40 16.05
C ALA A 8 7.66 11.60 15.69
N ALA A 9 7.56 10.28 15.74
CA ALA A 9 8.56 9.40 15.19
C ALA A 9 8.73 9.80 13.72
N HIS A 10 9.80 10.55 13.45
CA HIS A 10 10.39 10.56 12.13
C HIS A 10 10.96 9.16 11.95
N SER A 11 10.10 8.23 11.53
CA SER A 11 10.56 7.00 10.90
C SER A 11 11.33 7.47 9.68
N ALA A 12 12.66 7.44 9.82
CA ALA A 12 13.58 7.63 8.72
C ALA A 12 13.09 6.73 7.59
N ALA A 13 12.61 7.34 6.51
CA ALA A 13 12.17 6.64 5.34
C ALA A 13 13.33 5.76 4.86
N ASP A 14 13.20 4.45 5.07
CA ASP A 14 13.86 3.49 4.20
C ASP A 14 13.59 3.96 2.76
N PRO A 15 14.60 4.03 1.87
CA PRO A 15 14.43 4.57 0.53
C PRO A 15 13.38 3.81 -0.30
N PHE A 16 12.96 2.64 0.16
CA PHE A 16 11.81 1.90 -0.31
C PHE A 16 11.00 1.45 0.91
N ASP A 17 9.76 1.95 1.05
CA ASP A 17 8.83 1.44 2.04
C ASP A 17 8.61 -0.07 1.79
N PRO A 18 8.93 -0.96 2.76
CA PRO A 18 8.86 -2.40 2.58
C PRO A 18 7.42 -2.90 2.38
N HIS A 19 6.42 -2.06 2.66
CA HIS A 19 5.01 -2.37 2.38
C HIS A 19 4.61 -2.08 0.94
N VAL A 20 5.41 -1.33 0.16
CA VAL A 20 5.07 -1.01 -1.23
C VAL A 20 5.46 -2.17 -2.16
N PRO A 21 4.51 -2.78 -2.88
CA PRO A 21 4.79 -3.87 -3.82
C PRO A 21 5.61 -3.39 -5.03
N ASN A 22 6.41 -4.27 -5.61
CA ASN A 22 7.20 -3.98 -6.81
C ASN A 22 6.74 -4.84 -7.99
N VAL A 23 5.88 -4.26 -8.82
CA VAL A 23 5.35 -4.92 -10.01
C VAL A 23 6.43 -5.18 -11.06
N GLY A 24 7.47 -4.34 -11.15
CA GLY A 24 8.57 -4.50 -12.11
C GLY A 24 9.42 -5.75 -11.86
N THR A 25 9.51 -6.19 -10.60
CA THR A 25 10.22 -7.42 -10.21
C THR A 25 9.26 -8.58 -9.92
N GLY A 26 7.95 -8.41 -10.10
CA GLY A 26 6.93 -9.40 -9.76
C GLY A 26 6.79 -9.66 -8.26
N TRP A 27 7.21 -8.72 -7.41
CA TRP A 27 7.18 -8.86 -5.96
C TRP A 27 5.88 -8.30 -5.37
N CYS A 28 4.95 -9.21 -5.04
CA CYS A 28 3.62 -8.92 -4.48
C CYS A 28 3.44 -9.65 -3.13
N PRO A 29 4.06 -9.17 -2.04
CA PRO A 29 4.10 -9.88 -0.76
C PRO A 29 2.72 -9.99 -0.08
N GLY A 30 1.78 -9.09 -0.38
CA GLY A 30 0.38 -9.19 0.05
C GLY A 30 -0.48 -10.11 -0.82
N GLY A 31 0.12 -10.74 -1.83
CA GLY A 31 -0.54 -11.56 -2.83
C GLY A 31 -0.93 -10.78 -4.08
N GLY A 32 -1.27 -11.50 -5.13
CA GLY A 32 -1.68 -10.92 -6.40
C GLY A 32 -1.35 -11.80 -7.58
N SER A 33 -2.07 -11.61 -8.68
CA SER A 33 -1.76 -12.19 -9.98
C SER A 33 -1.26 -11.07 -10.89
N ALA A 34 -0.05 -10.58 -10.64
CA ALA A 34 0.56 -9.56 -11.49
C ALA A 34 0.94 -10.16 -12.85
N SER A 35 0.07 -9.98 -13.85
CA SER A 35 0.33 -10.31 -15.24
C SER A 35 0.23 -9.06 -16.08
N PHE A 36 1.36 -8.47 -16.47
CA PHE A 36 1.40 -7.26 -17.30
C PHE A 36 0.59 -7.37 -18.60
N ASN A 37 0.44 -8.58 -19.15
CA ASN A 37 -0.27 -8.83 -20.41
C ASN A 37 -1.77 -9.16 -20.24
N PHE A 38 -2.18 -9.66 -19.08
CA PHE A 38 -3.56 -10.13 -18.85
C PHE A 38 -4.32 -9.31 -17.81
N GLY A 39 -3.64 -8.34 -17.19
CA GLY A 39 -4.15 -7.60 -16.05
C GLY A 39 -4.12 -8.42 -14.75
N GLY A 40 -4.50 -7.77 -13.66
CA GLY A 40 -4.52 -8.36 -12.33
C GLY A 40 -4.24 -7.31 -11.26
N TRP A 41 -3.77 -7.75 -10.11
CA TRP A 41 -3.40 -6.88 -9.02
C TRP A 41 -2.11 -7.35 -8.35
N CYS A 42 -1.48 -6.44 -7.60
CA CYS A 42 -0.31 -6.72 -6.79
C CYS A 42 -0.44 -5.96 -5.47
N ASP A 43 -0.60 -6.71 -4.38
CA ASP A 43 -0.72 -6.17 -3.03
C ASP A 43 0.63 -6.12 -2.32
N GLY A 44 0.81 -5.06 -1.55
CA GLY A 44 1.88 -4.86 -0.60
C GLY A 44 1.67 -5.57 0.73
N ILE A 45 2.65 -5.46 1.62
CA ILE A 45 2.51 -5.95 3.00
C ILE A 45 1.47 -5.07 3.71
N PRO A 46 0.45 -5.64 4.37
CA PRO A 46 -0.47 -4.87 5.17
C PRO A 46 0.24 -4.10 6.29
N TYR A 47 -0.17 -2.86 6.50
CA TYR A 47 0.19 -2.09 7.68
C TYR A 47 -0.67 -2.54 8.87
N GLU A 48 -0.23 -2.17 10.08
CA GLU A 48 -0.94 -2.50 11.33
C GLU A 48 -2.35 -1.88 11.40
N ASP A 49 -2.58 -0.78 10.68
CA ASP A 49 -3.88 -0.12 10.55
C ASP A 49 -4.87 -0.87 9.62
N GLY A 50 -4.45 -2.01 9.06
CA GLY A 50 -5.24 -2.82 8.13
C GLY A 50 -5.32 -2.25 6.72
N THR A 51 -4.55 -1.20 6.43
CA THR A 51 -4.40 -0.67 5.07
C THR A 51 -3.23 -1.33 4.35
N ARG A 52 -3.18 -1.19 3.03
CA ARG A 52 -2.08 -1.69 2.21
C ARG A 52 -2.02 -0.99 0.87
N TRP A 53 -0.84 -1.00 0.28
CA TRP A 53 -0.65 -0.59 -1.10
C TRP A 53 -1.20 -1.63 -2.05
N HIS A 54 -1.93 -1.16 -3.05
CA HIS A 54 -2.56 -1.98 -4.08
C HIS A 54 -2.22 -1.41 -5.46
N TYR A 55 -1.69 -2.26 -6.34
CA TYR A 55 -1.63 -1.98 -7.77
C TYR A 55 -2.80 -2.62 -8.48
N ASP A 56 -3.58 -1.81 -9.20
CA ASP A 56 -4.36 -2.29 -10.33
C ASP A 56 -3.45 -2.38 -11.54
N LEU A 57 -3.43 -3.55 -12.19
CA LEU A 57 -2.66 -3.81 -13.39
C LEU A 57 -3.62 -4.15 -14.53
N ALA A 58 -3.47 -3.43 -15.63
CA ALA A 58 -4.13 -3.75 -16.89
C ALA A 58 -3.17 -3.42 -18.06
N PRO A 59 -3.43 -3.93 -19.27
CA PRO A 59 -2.60 -3.60 -20.42
C PRO A 59 -2.47 -2.07 -20.58
N ARG A 60 -1.24 -1.55 -20.41
CA ARG A 60 -0.89 -0.12 -20.43
C ARG A 60 -1.49 0.76 -19.32
N PHE A 61 -2.00 0.16 -18.26
CA PHE A 61 -2.50 0.90 -17.10
C PHE A 61 -1.97 0.27 -15.81
N MET A 62 -1.38 1.11 -14.96
CA MET A 62 -0.93 0.73 -13.63
C MET A 62 -1.32 1.84 -12.68
N LYS A 63 -2.04 1.50 -11.62
CA LYS A 63 -2.45 2.47 -10.60
C LYS A 63 -2.07 1.95 -9.23
N LEU A 64 -1.17 2.66 -8.57
CA LEU A 64 -0.88 2.47 -7.15
C LEU A 64 -1.86 3.30 -6.33
N TRP A 65 -2.50 2.70 -5.33
CA TRP A 65 -3.36 3.40 -4.39
C TRP A 65 -3.42 2.65 -3.06
N CYS A 66 -3.81 3.38 -2.00
CA CYS A 66 -3.96 2.78 -0.69
C CYS A 66 -5.38 2.26 -0.52
N VAL A 67 -5.49 1.02 -0.06
CA VAL A 67 -6.77 0.35 0.14
C VAL A 67 -6.90 -0.18 1.56
N THR A 68 -8.13 -0.39 1.99
CA THR A 68 -8.49 -1.02 3.26
C THR A 68 -9.45 -2.18 3.05
N GLY A 69 -9.45 -3.10 4.01
CA GLY A 69 -10.31 -4.28 4.02
C GLY A 69 -9.72 -5.48 3.29
N GLU A 70 -10.39 -6.62 3.50
CA GLU A 70 -9.90 -7.94 3.08
C GLU A 70 -10.17 -8.24 1.60
N SER A 71 -11.16 -7.58 1.00
CA SER A 71 -11.57 -7.76 -0.40
C SER A 71 -10.40 -7.45 -1.33
N LYS A 72 -10.03 -8.43 -2.15
CA LYS A 72 -8.97 -8.32 -3.16
C LYS A 72 -9.51 -7.85 -4.52
N ILE A 73 -10.80 -8.12 -4.78
CA ILE A 73 -11.46 -7.85 -6.06
C ILE A 73 -12.09 -6.44 -6.08
N PHE A 74 -12.67 -6.05 -4.95
CA PHE A 74 -13.29 -4.74 -4.77
C PHE A 74 -12.75 -4.11 -3.49
N PRO A 75 -11.47 -3.72 -3.46
CA PRO A 75 -10.90 -3.06 -2.31
C PRO A 75 -11.47 -1.65 -2.15
N ALA A 76 -11.73 -1.24 -0.90
CA ALA A 76 -12.18 0.12 -0.62
C ALA A 76 -10.96 1.06 -0.51
N PRO A 77 -11.05 2.32 -0.96
CA PRO A 77 -10.01 3.30 -0.69
C PRO A 77 -9.76 3.44 0.81
N ALA A 78 -8.50 3.50 1.22
CA ALA A 78 -8.17 3.78 2.61
C ALA A 78 -8.56 5.22 3.00
N PRO A 79 -8.86 5.49 4.28
CA PRO A 79 -9.01 6.85 4.77
C PRO A 79 -7.67 7.60 4.68
N ARG A 80 -7.72 8.93 4.64
CA ARG A 80 -6.53 9.78 4.70
C ARG A 80 -5.68 9.43 5.92
N GLY A 81 -4.38 9.27 5.70
CA GLY A 81 -3.44 8.78 6.71
C GLY A 81 -3.24 7.26 6.70
N GLY A 82 -3.91 6.52 5.81
CA GLY A 82 -3.59 5.12 5.53
C GLY A 82 -2.21 4.93 4.88
N CYS A 83 -1.81 3.67 4.75
CA CYS A 83 -0.51 3.27 4.21
C CYS A 83 0.66 3.94 4.92
N GLY A 84 0.72 3.75 6.24
CA GLY A 84 1.77 4.31 7.10
C GLY A 84 1.73 5.84 7.18
N GLY A 85 0.58 6.47 6.94
CA GLY A 85 0.44 7.94 6.93
C GLY A 85 0.64 8.60 5.56
N SER A 86 1.03 7.84 4.53
CA SER A 86 1.40 8.41 3.23
C SER A 86 0.20 8.65 2.31
N TRP A 87 -0.97 8.05 2.57
CA TRP A 87 -2.15 8.18 1.72
C TRP A 87 -2.89 9.50 1.94
N PRO A 88 -3.08 10.34 0.90
CA PRO A 88 -3.75 11.64 1.04
C PRO A 88 -5.29 11.57 1.10
N GLY A 89 -5.90 10.42 0.75
CA GLY A 89 -7.35 10.28 0.59
C GLY A 89 -7.76 10.28 -0.87
#